data_AF-A0A059J513-F1
#
_entry.id   AF-A0A059J513-F1
#
_cell.length_a   1.000
_cell.length_b   1.000
_cell.length_c   1.000
_cell.angle_alpha   90.00
_cell.angle_beta   90.00
_cell.angle_gamma   90.00
#
_symmetry.space_group_name_H-M   'P 1'
#
loop_
_entity.id
_entity.type
_entity.pdbx_description
1 polymer ?
#
loop_
_entity_poly.entity_id
_entity_poly.type
_entity_poly.pdbx_seq_one_letter_code
_entity_poly.pdbx_strand_id
1 'polypeptide(L)'
;MASEMIVVSPAAKEPLQSARSRSITPQSERITSKQIAFVSGLGSFPTVSPSRVSSHLFTPSRQLFPSGEAFIDERLTLCPGHAHPEIPPWRHRISNKPFPRHIIFDFDLRTDAVFEEKSFIFYDIIPSTMSVMFDGWFLIFHLASLPPKPWPKRIAGLPCYFTTTEGDLGPSPPINRPNFTHIRLLPNLNLSDDESKAEELFQLTKTHFINIGVAITEIQYWGRFIVIVIESRHTDMSHLPQSIARCNCFYLYDDEMGRPLNRSALRQLDPAPGYPDNSKYDTLRPGVMLSPGKHPTEGWELFTSSGVQVQDRNGYRYMTCAAHGFPYDGRVFHPNSSGQEIGTLITEIAHTDIALVQLDKQIAFTNEVFQNTVTPGPPIQLQRFNTEEVIRDKPGDEIYINSPFTGYIEGTRGILSTCHVPSDDLREPEQWWIQTRWDYMGQGSSNSLADGICGSAIWNNEGNVLGFFRYAPKSGHFLDWCMSISSHELVKRGFSIVTDAHR
;
A
#
# COMPACT_ATOMS: atom_id res chain seq x y z
N MET A 1 -3.45 -28.66 -21.32
CA MET A 1 -2.14 -28.52 -21.99
C MET A 1 -1.06 -28.53 -20.93
N ALA A 2 0.10 -29.14 -21.20
CA ALA A 2 1.20 -29.12 -20.24
C ALA A 2 1.84 -27.73 -20.20
N SER A 3 2.04 -27.23 -18.98
CA SER A 3 2.62 -25.91 -18.71
C SER A 3 4.00 -26.07 -18.09
N GLU A 4 4.79 -25.01 -18.08
CA GLU A 4 6.03 -24.92 -17.33
C GLU A 4 5.95 -23.79 -16.33
N MET A 5 6.53 -24.00 -15.15
CA MET A 5 6.80 -22.98 -14.15
C MET A 5 8.31 -22.77 -14.09
N ILE A 6 8.75 -21.53 -14.27
CA ILE A 6 10.15 -21.14 -14.21
C ILE A 6 10.31 -20.12 -13.10
N VAL A 7 11.13 -20.45 -12.12
CA VAL A 7 11.49 -19.55 -11.03
C VAL A 7 12.78 -18.84 -11.42
N VAL A 8 12.73 -17.53 -11.35
CA VAL A 8 13.84 -16.66 -11.71
C VAL A 8 14.16 -15.66 -10.60
N SER A 9 15.41 -15.25 -10.56
CA SER A 9 15.87 -14.11 -9.77
C SER A 9 16.32 -12.99 -10.73
N PRO A 10 15.86 -11.75 -10.56
CA PRO A 10 16.28 -10.64 -11.42
C PRO A 10 17.81 -10.52 -11.54
N ALA A 11 18.32 -10.31 -12.75
CA ALA A 11 19.75 -10.18 -12.97
C ALA A 11 20.22 -8.80 -12.49
N ALA A 12 20.73 -8.74 -11.27
CA ALA A 12 21.34 -7.56 -10.69
C ALA A 12 22.87 -7.63 -10.84
N LYS A 13 23.51 -6.49 -11.10
CA LYS A 13 24.86 -6.29 -10.53
C LYS A 13 24.62 -6.14 -9.04
N GLU A 14 25.21 -7.01 -8.21
CA GLU A 14 25.08 -6.85 -6.75
C GLU A 14 25.36 -5.39 -6.39
N PRO A 15 24.46 -4.73 -5.64
CA PRO A 15 24.77 -3.40 -5.16
C PRO A 15 25.92 -3.56 -4.17
N LEU A 16 27.13 -3.23 -4.61
CA LEU A 16 28.17 -2.75 -3.69
C LEU A 16 27.47 -1.71 -2.79
N GLN A 17 27.56 -1.88 -1.47
CA GLN A 17 27.02 -0.92 -0.50
C GLN A 17 27.37 0.49 -0.99
N SER A 18 26.34 1.21 -1.43
CA SER A 18 26.50 2.53 -1.99
C SER A 18 26.06 3.55 -0.94
N ALA A 19 26.52 4.79 -1.07
CA ALA A 19 25.99 5.90 -0.25
C ALA A 19 24.47 6.13 -0.43
N ARG A 20 23.82 5.42 -1.37
CA ARG A 20 22.38 5.48 -1.64
C ARG A 20 21.60 4.32 -1.02
N SER A 21 22.28 3.33 -0.44
CA SER A 21 21.68 2.20 0.26
C SER A 21 21.50 2.52 1.74
N ARG A 22 20.57 1.83 2.42
CA ARG A 22 20.50 1.90 3.88
C ARG A 22 21.74 1.28 4.51
N SER A 23 22.22 1.86 5.60
CA SER A 23 23.26 1.26 6.43
C SER A 23 22.76 0.01 7.16
N ILE A 24 21.50 0.01 7.60
CA ILE A 24 20.81 -1.15 8.16
C ILE A 24 19.60 -1.47 7.29
N THR A 25 19.56 -2.66 6.69
CA THR A 25 18.35 -3.16 6.01
C THR A 25 17.39 -3.74 7.05
N PRO A 26 16.19 -3.17 7.24
CA PRO A 26 15.23 -3.66 8.22
C PRO A 26 14.77 -5.09 7.93
N GLN A 27 14.27 -5.78 8.95
CA GLN A 27 13.95 -7.21 8.87
C GLN A 27 12.91 -7.52 7.78
N SER A 28 11.85 -6.72 7.66
CA SER A 28 10.78 -6.96 6.68
C SER A 28 11.31 -6.98 5.24
N GLU A 29 12.16 -6.03 4.86
CA GLU A 29 12.83 -6.03 3.55
C GLU A 29 13.79 -7.23 3.42
N ARG A 30 14.59 -7.51 4.46
CA ARG A 30 15.63 -8.56 4.43
C ARG A 30 15.06 -9.96 4.18
N ILE A 31 13.90 -10.27 4.75
CA ILE A 31 13.25 -11.59 4.61
C ILE A 31 12.34 -11.68 3.38
N THR A 32 12.17 -10.58 2.63
CA THR A 32 11.32 -10.58 1.44
C THR A 32 11.97 -11.39 0.32
N SER A 33 11.21 -12.36 -0.23
CA SER A 33 11.68 -13.18 -1.35
C SER A 33 11.95 -12.32 -2.58
N LYS A 34 13.07 -12.58 -3.25
CA LYS A 34 13.44 -11.92 -4.52
C LYS A 34 13.00 -12.72 -5.74
N GLN A 35 12.58 -13.96 -5.51
CA GLN A 35 12.22 -14.89 -6.56
C GLN A 35 10.88 -14.52 -7.18
N ILE A 36 10.80 -14.69 -8.49
CA ILE A 36 9.60 -14.47 -9.30
C ILE A 36 9.38 -15.75 -10.11
N ALA A 37 8.14 -16.21 -10.20
CA ALA A 37 7.79 -17.33 -11.05
C ALA A 37 7.03 -16.87 -12.28
N PHE A 38 7.35 -17.50 -13.41
CA PHE A 38 6.56 -17.42 -14.64
C PHE A 38 5.90 -18.77 -14.88
N VAL A 39 4.61 -18.75 -15.17
CA VAL A 39 3.86 -19.93 -15.59
C VAL A 39 3.35 -19.69 -17.00
N SER A 40 3.75 -20.57 -17.92
CA SER A 40 3.45 -20.44 -19.35
C SER A 40 3.35 -21.80 -20.02
N GLY A 41 2.92 -21.83 -21.28
CA GLY A 41 3.00 -23.05 -22.10
C GLY A 41 4.45 -23.56 -22.22
N LEU A 42 4.61 -24.88 -22.35
CA LEU A 42 5.94 -25.50 -22.55
C LEU A 42 6.69 -24.89 -23.73
N GLY A 43 7.97 -24.55 -23.53
CA GLY A 43 8.85 -24.01 -24.57
C GLY A 43 8.74 -22.49 -24.76
N SER A 44 8.04 -21.79 -23.87
CA SER A 44 7.98 -20.32 -23.86
C SER A 44 9.31 -19.69 -23.49
N PHE A 45 10.16 -20.43 -22.77
CA PHE A 45 11.52 -20.03 -22.46
C PHE A 45 12.55 -20.95 -23.12
N PRO A 46 13.74 -20.44 -23.50
CA PRO A 46 14.79 -21.25 -24.12
C PRO A 46 15.14 -22.49 -23.27
N THR A 47 15.27 -23.64 -23.93
CA THR A 47 15.62 -24.92 -23.29
C THR A 47 17.10 -25.02 -22.91
N VAL A 48 17.94 -24.19 -23.55
CA VAL A 48 19.39 -24.18 -23.35
C VAL A 48 19.72 -23.27 -22.18
N SER A 49 20.52 -23.77 -21.24
CA SER A 49 21.20 -22.94 -20.25
C SER A 49 22.07 -21.92 -21.00
N PRO A 50 21.75 -20.63 -20.83
CA PRO A 50 22.56 -19.86 -19.92
C PRO A 50 21.81 -19.73 -18.61
N SER A 51 22.58 -19.66 -17.53
CA SER A 51 22.11 -19.27 -16.21
C SER A 51 21.40 -17.91 -16.23
N ARG A 52 21.61 -17.07 -17.26
CA ARG A 52 21.00 -15.74 -17.49
C ARG A 52 20.15 -15.75 -18.76
N VAL A 53 18.92 -15.25 -18.68
CA VAL A 53 17.95 -15.20 -19.78
C VAL A 53 17.42 -13.79 -19.95
N SER A 54 17.14 -13.41 -21.19
CA SER A 54 16.29 -12.27 -21.55
C SER A 54 15.01 -12.80 -22.21
N SER A 55 13.86 -12.22 -21.88
CA SER A 55 12.57 -12.61 -22.42
C SER A 55 11.69 -11.39 -22.61
N HIS A 56 10.85 -11.41 -23.65
CA HIS A 56 9.83 -10.39 -23.87
C HIS A 56 8.83 -10.35 -22.70
N LEU A 57 8.65 -11.46 -21.97
CA LEU A 57 7.82 -11.56 -20.77
C LEU A 57 8.34 -10.73 -19.58
N PHE A 58 9.60 -10.27 -19.62
CA PHE A 58 10.15 -9.36 -18.61
C PHE A 58 9.81 -7.90 -18.89
N THR A 59 9.49 -7.57 -20.15
CA THR A 59 9.23 -6.20 -20.63
C THR A 59 8.04 -5.52 -19.93
N PRO A 60 6.92 -6.20 -19.66
CA PRO A 60 5.79 -5.61 -18.93
C PRO A 60 6.14 -5.17 -17.50
N SER A 61 7.18 -5.75 -16.90
CA SER A 61 7.57 -5.49 -15.51
C SER A 61 8.99 -4.93 -15.41
N ARG A 62 9.23 -3.77 -16.03
CA ARG A 62 10.53 -3.06 -15.96
C ARG A 62 11.03 -2.84 -14.54
N GLN A 63 10.16 -2.75 -13.55
CA GLN A 63 10.57 -2.61 -12.15
C GLN A 63 11.06 -3.91 -11.52
N LEU A 64 10.47 -5.05 -11.91
CA LEU A 64 10.92 -6.37 -11.45
C LEU A 64 12.20 -6.80 -12.16
N PHE A 65 12.35 -6.42 -13.43
CA PHE A 65 13.49 -6.76 -14.29
C PHE A 65 14.05 -5.52 -14.99
N PRO A 66 14.71 -4.60 -14.26
CA PRO A 66 15.21 -3.33 -14.82
C PRO A 66 16.28 -3.53 -15.90
N SER A 67 17.04 -4.62 -15.82
CA SER A 67 18.04 -5.00 -16.82
C SER A 67 17.44 -5.73 -18.03
N GLY A 68 16.14 -6.09 -17.99
CA GLY A 68 15.51 -6.95 -18.98
C GLY A 68 16.02 -8.39 -18.95
N GLU A 69 16.70 -8.79 -17.88
CA GLU A 69 17.36 -10.08 -17.74
C GLU A 69 17.12 -10.68 -16.34
N ALA A 70 17.14 -12.00 -16.27
CA ALA A 70 16.98 -12.77 -15.03
C ALA A 70 17.86 -14.02 -15.02
N PHE A 71 18.18 -14.53 -13.84
CA PHE A 71 18.79 -15.84 -13.69
C PHE A 71 17.71 -16.90 -13.48
N ILE A 72 17.81 -18.04 -14.18
CA ILE A 72 16.90 -19.17 -13.94
C ILE A 72 17.40 -19.95 -12.73
N ASP A 73 16.62 -19.93 -11.65
CA ASP A 73 16.92 -20.67 -10.43
C ASP A 73 16.37 -22.11 -10.53
N GLU A 74 15.18 -22.26 -11.11
CA GLU A 74 14.49 -23.54 -11.19
C GLU A 74 13.53 -23.60 -12.39
N ARG A 75 13.35 -24.79 -12.96
CA ARG A 75 12.35 -25.08 -14.00
C ARG A 75 11.58 -26.34 -13.62
N LEU A 76 10.26 -26.23 -13.63
CA LEU A 76 9.31 -27.28 -13.26
C LEU A 76 8.31 -27.50 -14.41
N THR A 77 8.09 -28.75 -14.79
CA THR A 77 7.00 -29.10 -15.72
C THR A 77 5.72 -29.33 -14.95
N LEU A 78 4.67 -28.57 -15.27
CA LEU A 78 3.32 -28.74 -14.76
C LEU A 78 2.54 -29.64 -15.72
N CYS A 79 2.43 -30.92 -15.36
CA CYS A 79 1.58 -31.86 -16.09
C CYS A 79 0.14 -31.76 -15.57
N PRO A 80 -0.89 -31.62 -16.43
CA PRO A 80 -2.28 -31.71 -16.02
C PRO A 80 -2.50 -33.08 -15.40
N GLY A 81 -2.99 -33.12 -14.16
CA GLY A 81 -3.41 -34.37 -13.54
C GLY A 81 -4.58 -34.94 -14.34
N HIS A 82 -4.33 -35.88 -15.24
CA HIS A 82 -5.37 -36.75 -15.77
C HIS A 82 -5.21 -38.11 -15.06
N ALA A 83 -6.18 -38.40 -14.20
CA ALA A 83 -6.55 -39.75 -13.76
C ALA A 83 -5.47 -40.62 -13.06
N HIS A 84 -4.56 -40.06 -12.27
CA HIS A 84 -3.76 -40.86 -11.33
C HIS A 84 -3.95 -40.42 -9.87
N PRO A 85 -4.17 -41.36 -8.92
CA PRO A 85 -4.36 -41.07 -7.50
C PRO A 85 -3.09 -40.60 -6.78
N GLU A 86 -1.98 -40.46 -7.49
CA GLU A 86 -0.71 -40.01 -6.93
C GLU A 86 -0.58 -38.48 -7.08
N ILE A 87 -0.23 -37.83 -5.97
CA ILE A 87 0.10 -36.41 -5.94
C ILE A 87 1.28 -36.18 -6.89
N PRO A 88 1.17 -35.28 -7.89
CA PRO A 88 2.26 -35.03 -8.83
C PRO A 88 3.59 -34.67 -8.11
N PRO A 89 4.74 -35.23 -8.50
CA PRO A 89 6.02 -35.04 -7.80
C PRO A 89 6.44 -33.58 -7.59
N TRP A 90 6.00 -32.68 -8.48
CA TRP A 90 6.28 -31.25 -8.38
C TRP A 90 5.50 -30.58 -7.24
N ARG A 91 4.31 -31.08 -6.85
CA ARG A 91 3.55 -30.55 -5.70
C ARG A 91 4.29 -30.74 -4.38
N HIS A 92 4.96 -31.88 -4.20
CA HIS A 92 5.82 -32.11 -3.03
C HIS A 92 7.05 -31.20 -3.00
N ARG A 93 7.58 -30.79 -4.17
CA ARG A 93 8.72 -29.86 -4.25
C ARG A 93 8.32 -28.42 -3.94
N ILE A 94 7.17 -27.96 -4.45
CA ILE A 94 6.64 -26.62 -4.14
C ILE A 94 6.33 -26.51 -2.64
N SER A 95 5.81 -27.57 -2.02
CA SER A 95 5.42 -27.57 -0.60
C SER A 95 6.59 -27.34 0.38
N ASN A 96 7.85 -27.58 -0.02
CA ASN A 96 9.02 -27.51 0.87
C ASN A 96 9.88 -26.25 0.68
N LYS A 97 9.55 -25.39 -0.29
CA LYS A 97 10.26 -24.13 -0.53
C LYS A 97 9.35 -22.94 -0.24
N PRO A 98 9.92 -21.78 0.19
CA PRO A 98 9.14 -20.56 0.29
C PRO A 98 8.62 -20.17 -1.09
N PHE A 99 7.43 -19.57 -1.13
CA PHE A 99 6.85 -19.15 -2.39
C PHE A 99 7.69 -18.05 -3.06
N PRO A 100 7.72 -18.03 -4.41
CA PRO A 100 8.10 -16.83 -5.16
C PRO A 100 7.23 -15.65 -4.73
N ARG A 101 7.84 -14.46 -4.66
CA ARG A 101 7.16 -13.22 -4.28
C ARG A 101 6.03 -12.87 -5.25
N HIS A 102 6.22 -13.11 -6.54
CA HIS A 102 5.23 -12.88 -7.58
C HIS A 102 5.12 -14.12 -8.48
N ILE A 103 3.90 -14.52 -8.83
CA ILE A 103 3.62 -15.58 -9.80
C ILE A 103 2.90 -14.96 -11.00
N ILE A 104 3.61 -14.89 -12.12
CA ILE A 104 3.20 -14.21 -13.35
C ILE A 104 2.79 -15.26 -14.38
N PHE A 105 1.70 -15.00 -15.09
CA PHE A 105 1.19 -15.85 -16.17
C PHE A 105 1.32 -15.14 -17.52
N ASP A 106 0.99 -15.84 -18.60
CA ASP A 106 0.78 -15.26 -19.93
C ASP A 106 -0.54 -14.48 -20.06
N PHE A 107 -1.31 -14.38 -18.97
CA PHE A 107 -2.48 -13.54 -18.81
C PHE A 107 -2.39 -12.72 -17.50
N ASP A 108 -3.10 -11.61 -17.44
CA ASP A 108 -3.24 -10.76 -16.26
C ASP A 108 -4.74 -10.57 -15.94
N LEU A 109 -5.19 -11.05 -14.78
CA LEU A 109 -6.61 -11.02 -14.41
C LEU A 109 -7.14 -9.60 -14.14
N ARG A 110 -6.27 -8.59 -14.08
CA ARG A 110 -6.71 -7.18 -14.03
C ARG A 110 -7.23 -6.69 -15.38
N THR A 111 -6.75 -7.25 -16.48
CA THR A 111 -7.09 -6.83 -17.85
C THR A 111 -7.85 -7.88 -18.62
N ASP A 112 -7.60 -9.15 -18.32
CA ASP A 112 -8.07 -10.29 -19.09
C ASP A 112 -9.23 -10.97 -18.36
N ALA A 113 -10.41 -10.96 -18.98
CA ALA A 113 -11.61 -11.61 -18.45
C ALA A 113 -11.59 -13.14 -18.67
N VAL A 114 -10.56 -13.83 -18.14
CA VAL A 114 -10.27 -15.25 -18.42
C VAL A 114 -10.28 -16.14 -17.17
N PHE A 115 -10.69 -15.61 -16.01
CA PHE A 115 -10.67 -16.36 -14.75
C PHE A 115 -11.45 -17.68 -14.82
N GLU A 116 -12.67 -17.67 -15.35
CA GLU A 116 -13.51 -18.87 -15.45
C GLU A 116 -12.83 -19.97 -16.29
N GLU A 117 -12.16 -19.60 -17.37
CA GLU A 117 -11.45 -20.53 -18.25
C GLU A 117 -10.14 -21.03 -17.62
N LYS A 118 -9.37 -20.16 -16.95
CA LYS A 118 -8.00 -20.44 -16.53
C LYS A 118 -7.85 -20.85 -15.06
N SER A 119 -8.89 -20.71 -14.23
CA SER A 119 -8.82 -20.92 -12.77
C SER A 119 -8.28 -22.29 -12.35
N PHE A 120 -8.47 -23.33 -13.16
CA PHE A 120 -7.97 -24.68 -12.88
C PHE A 120 -6.45 -24.73 -12.64
N ILE A 121 -5.67 -23.83 -13.26
CA ILE A 121 -4.21 -23.81 -13.12
C ILE A 121 -3.78 -23.44 -11.70
N PHE A 122 -4.61 -22.71 -10.96
CA PHE A 122 -4.31 -22.29 -9.59
C PHE A 122 -4.33 -23.48 -8.62
N TYR A 123 -5.19 -24.46 -8.86
CA TYR A 123 -5.25 -25.71 -8.09
C TYR A 123 -4.00 -26.57 -8.28
N ASP A 124 -3.31 -26.37 -9.39
CA ASP A 124 -2.03 -27.00 -9.61
C ASP A 124 -0.96 -26.27 -8.81
N ILE A 125 -0.81 -24.95 -8.97
CA ILE A 125 0.35 -24.23 -8.43
C ILE A 125 0.31 -24.08 -6.90
N ILE A 126 -0.88 -23.96 -6.31
CA ILE A 126 -1.05 -23.73 -4.88
C ILE A 126 -1.47 -25.04 -4.19
N PRO A 127 -0.60 -25.66 -3.38
CA PRO A 127 -0.91 -26.91 -2.68
C PRO A 127 -2.12 -26.77 -1.76
N SER A 128 -2.83 -27.87 -1.55
CA SER A 128 -4.00 -27.96 -0.66
C SER A 128 -5.19 -27.06 -1.05
N THR A 129 -5.21 -26.50 -2.26
CA THR A 129 -6.33 -25.67 -2.73
C THR A 129 -7.62 -26.48 -2.84
N MET A 130 -8.64 -26.06 -2.10
CA MET A 130 -10.00 -26.60 -2.14
C MET A 130 -10.90 -25.78 -3.05
N SER A 131 -10.77 -24.45 -3.00
CA SER A 131 -11.44 -23.55 -3.94
C SER A 131 -10.64 -22.27 -4.15
N VAL A 132 -10.87 -21.62 -5.30
CA VAL A 132 -10.33 -20.31 -5.64
C VAL A 132 -11.48 -19.41 -6.06
N MET A 133 -11.55 -18.23 -5.47
CA MET A 133 -12.51 -17.19 -5.79
C MET A 133 -11.79 -15.94 -6.30
N PHE A 134 -12.45 -15.22 -7.20
CA PHE A 134 -12.01 -13.93 -7.71
C PHE A 134 -13.17 -12.93 -7.59
N ASP A 135 -12.94 -11.83 -6.87
CA ASP A 135 -13.95 -10.79 -6.60
C ASP A 135 -13.74 -9.50 -7.43
N GLY A 136 -12.83 -9.52 -8.40
CA GLY A 136 -12.39 -8.35 -9.16
C GLY A 136 -11.15 -7.66 -8.59
N TRP A 137 -10.83 -7.86 -7.32
CA TRP A 137 -9.74 -7.18 -6.60
C TRP A 137 -8.68 -8.14 -6.08
N PHE A 138 -9.09 -9.34 -5.66
CA PHE A 138 -8.28 -10.32 -4.96
C PHE A 138 -8.53 -11.73 -5.51
N LEU A 139 -7.46 -12.54 -5.48
CA LEU A 139 -7.59 -13.99 -5.55
C LEU A 139 -7.64 -14.57 -4.14
N ILE A 140 -8.75 -15.20 -3.80
CA ILE A 140 -9.01 -15.76 -2.48
C ILE A 140 -8.94 -17.28 -2.58
N PHE A 141 -7.99 -17.88 -1.87
CA PHE A 141 -7.75 -19.31 -1.86
C PHE A 141 -8.24 -19.91 -0.56
N HIS A 142 -9.21 -20.81 -0.65
CA HIS A 142 -9.58 -21.69 0.45
C HIS A 142 -8.72 -22.95 0.37
N LEU A 143 -7.89 -23.15 1.39
CA LEU A 143 -6.92 -24.24 1.47
C LEU A 143 -7.29 -25.20 2.59
N ALA A 144 -7.03 -26.49 2.40
CA ALA A 144 -7.15 -27.49 3.47
C ALA A 144 -6.10 -27.26 4.58
N SER A 145 -4.96 -26.68 4.21
CA SER A 145 -3.86 -26.34 5.12
C SER A 145 -3.07 -25.16 4.57
N LEU A 146 -2.74 -24.19 5.42
CA LEU A 146 -1.90 -23.06 5.00
C LEU A 146 -0.45 -23.52 4.74
N PRO A 147 0.17 -23.10 3.63
CA PRO A 147 1.59 -23.35 3.40
C PRO A 147 2.46 -22.48 4.31
N PRO A 148 3.74 -22.83 4.50
CA PRO A 148 4.66 -21.99 5.24
C PRO A 148 4.81 -20.60 4.58
N LYS A 149 4.92 -19.57 5.42
CA LYS A 149 5.23 -18.20 4.99
C LYS A 149 6.69 -18.10 4.53
N PRO A 150 7.04 -17.10 3.67
CA PRO A 150 6.17 -16.07 3.11
C PRO A 150 5.27 -16.59 1.99
N TRP A 151 4.09 -15.98 1.85
CA TRP A 151 3.17 -16.23 0.74
C TRP A 151 3.44 -15.24 -0.40
N PRO A 152 3.02 -15.56 -1.64
CA PRO A 152 3.11 -14.62 -2.75
C PRO A 152 2.41 -13.29 -2.41
N LYS A 153 2.96 -12.20 -2.93
CA LYS A 153 2.29 -10.89 -2.92
C LYS A 153 1.25 -10.80 -4.02
N ARG A 154 1.56 -11.34 -5.21
CA ARG A 154 0.64 -11.36 -6.35
C ARG A 154 0.69 -12.68 -7.11
N ILE A 155 -0.46 -13.04 -7.66
CA ILE A 155 -0.67 -14.17 -8.56
C ILE A 155 -1.52 -13.66 -9.73
N ALA A 156 -1.06 -13.88 -10.97
CA ALA A 156 -1.77 -13.46 -12.19
C ALA A 156 -2.18 -11.96 -12.19
N GLY A 157 -1.27 -11.12 -11.70
CA GLY A 157 -1.50 -9.68 -11.63
C GLY A 157 -2.40 -9.22 -10.48
N LEU A 158 -2.90 -10.10 -9.61
CA LEU A 158 -3.77 -9.71 -8.48
C LEU A 158 -3.12 -10.05 -7.13
N PRO A 159 -3.40 -9.29 -6.05
CA PRO A 159 -3.05 -9.71 -4.71
C PRO A 159 -3.77 -11.00 -4.35
N CYS A 160 -3.11 -11.86 -3.57
CA CYS A 160 -3.71 -13.10 -3.08
C CYS A 160 -3.96 -13.10 -1.58
N TYR A 161 -4.93 -13.89 -1.16
CA TYR A 161 -5.28 -14.14 0.23
C TYR A 161 -5.53 -15.63 0.44
N PHE A 162 -4.87 -16.23 1.44
CA PHE A 162 -4.96 -17.64 1.76
C PHE A 162 -5.72 -17.84 3.08
N THR A 163 -6.73 -18.70 3.09
CA THR A 163 -7.52 -19.00 4.28
C THR A 163 -7.86 -20.48 4.37
N THR A 164 -8.03 -20.98 5.59
CA THR A 164 -8.56 -22.33 5.86
C THR A 164 -10.03 -22.29 6.25
N THR A 165 -10.58 -21.09 6.44
CA THR A 165 -11.96 -20.90 6.90
C THR A 165 -12.89 -20.87 5.69
N GLU A 166 -13.85 -21.79 5.66
CA GLU A 166 -14.89 -21.80 4.63
C GLU A 166 -15.74 -20.52 4.73
N GLY A 167 -15.99 -19.87 3.58
CA GLY A 167 -16.77 -18.64 3.51
C GLY A 167 -16.02 -17.37 3.95
N ASP A 168 -14.73 -17.46 4.28
CA ASP A 168 -13.89 -16.28 4.49
C ASP A 168 -13.60 -15.59 3.15
N LEU A 169 -14.11 -14.37 3.01
CA LEU A 169 -13.96 -13.54 1.81
C LEU A 169 -12.65 -12.72 1.84
N GLY A 170 -11.83 -12.85 2.89
CA GLY A 170 -10.56 -12.14 3.00
C GLY A 170 -10.73 -10.62 2.98
N PRO A 171 -9.78 -9.88 2.37
CA PRO A 171 -9.79 -8.42 2.33
C PRO A 171 -10.77 -7.85 1.29
N SER A 172 -11.74 -8.66 0.82
CA SER A 172 -12.75 -8.22 -0.14
C SER A 172 -13.48 -6.97 0.33
N PRO A 173 -13.96 -6.12 -0.60
CA PRO A 173 -14.75 -4.96 -0.26
C PRO A 173 -15.97 -5.32 0.63
N PRO A 174 -16.44 -4.41 1.51
CA PRO A 174 -17.52 -4.67 2.48
C PRO A 174 -18.91 -4.67 1.83
N ILE A 175 -19.13 -5.50 0.81
CA ILE A 175 -20.37 -5.54 0.02
C ILE A 175 -21.44 -6.45 0.63
N ASN A 176 -21.17 -7.05 1.79
CA ASN A 176 -22.07 -8.02 2.43
C ASN A 176 -23.33 -7.39 3.05
N ARG A 177 -23.42 -6.06 3.10
CA ARG A 177 -24.57 -5.31 3.63
C ARG A 177 -25.13 -4.34 2.60
N PRO A 178 -25.75 -4.84 1.52
CA PRO A 178 -26.51 -3.99 0.62
C PRO A 178 -27.69 -3.37 1.36
N ASN A 179 -28.01 -2.12 1.05
CA ASN A 179 -29.28 -1.55 1.47
C ASN A 179 -30.36 -1.78 0.40
N PHE A 180 -31.46 -2.40 0.79
CA PHE A 180 -32.56 -2.79 -0.11
C PHE A 180 -33.67 -1.74 -0.21
N THR A 181 -33.40 -0.50 0.19
CA THR A 181 -34.34 0.60 -0.02
C THR A 181 -34.55 0.88 -1.52
N HIS A 182 -35.67 1.52 -1.86
CA HIS A 182 -35.94 1.97 -3.23
C HIS A 182 -35.44 3.41 -3.49
N ILE A 183 -34.66 3.97 -2.55
CA ILE A 183 -34.19 5.35 -2.60
C ILE A 183 -32.98 5.41 -3.55
N ARG A 184 -33.14 6.07 -4.69
CA ARG A 184 -32.09 6.27 -5.69
C ARG A 184 -31.90 7.76 -5.95
N LEU A 185 -30.75 8.29 -5.55
CA LEU A 185 -30.45 9.71 -5.72
C LEU A 185 -29.79 9.93 -7.08
N LEU A 186 -30.27 10.95 -7.80
CA LEU A 186 -29.73 11.36 -9.10
C LEU A 186 -29.56 10.20 -10.10
N PRO A 187 -30.62 9.40 -10.38
CA PRO A 187 -30.49 8.17 -11.18
C PRO A 187 -30.07 8.39 -12.64
N ASN A 188 -30.13 9.64 -13.11
CA ASN A 188 -29.75 10.04 -14.47
C ASN A 188 -28.27 10.45 -14.58
N LEU A 189 -27.61 10.72 -13.45
CA LEU A 189 -26.17 11.00 -13.39
C LEU A 189 -25.41 9.68 -13.22
N ASN A 190 -24.34 9.48 -13.97
CA ASN A 190 -23.46 8.31 -13.82
C ASN A 190 -22.05 8.73 -13.44
N LEU A 191 -21.66 8.50 -12.19
CA LEU A 191 -20.31 8.75 -11.69
C LEU A 191 -19.53 7.44 -11.44
N SER A 192 -20.06 6.28 -11.88
CA SER A 192 -19.38 5.00 -11.69
C SER A 192 -18.19 4.80 -12.63
N ASP A 193 -17.23 3.98 -12.21
CA ASP A 193 -16.04 3.56 -12.98
C ASP A 193 -15.13 4.71 -13.45
N ASP A 194 -15.27 5.90 -12.86
CA ASP A 194 -14.49 7.10 -13.15
C ASP A 194 -14.01 7.77 -11.85
N GLU A 195 -12.79 7.44 -11.41
CA GLU A 195 -12.23 7.95 -10.16
C GLU A 195 -12.04 9.48 -10.16
N SER A 196 -11.93 10.11 -11.34
CA SER A 196 -11.84 11.59 -11.43
C SER A 196 -13.11 12.29 -10.94
N LYS A 197 -14.23 11.56 -10.87
CA LYS A 197 -15.53 12.05 -10.37
C LYS A 197 -15.79 11.71 -8.91
N ALA A 198 -14.84 11.08 -8.22
CA ALA A 198 -15.02 10.66 -6.84
C ALA A 198 -15.30 11.86 -5.91
N GLU A 199 -14.63 13.00 -6.11
CA GLU A 199 -14.87 14.20 -5.29
C GLU A 199 -16.29 14.73 -5.48
N GLU A 200 -16.80 14.79 -6.72
CA GLU A 200 -18.20 15.17 -7.00
C GLU A 200 -19.17 14.24 -6.26
N LEU A 201 -18.93 12.93 -6.34
CA LEU A 201 -19.76 11.93 -5.66
C LEU A 201 -19.68 12.05 -4.12
N PHE A 202 -18.51 12.34 -3.57
CA PHE A 202 -18.34 12.61 -2.14
C PHE A 202 -19.15 13.82 -1.69
N GLN A 203 -19.13 14.92 -2.45
CA GLN A 203 -19.90 16.12 -2.12
C GLN A 203 -21.42 15.87 -2.17
N LEU A 204 -21.89 15.15 -3.19
CA LEU A 204 -23.30 14.74 -3.30
C LEU A 204 -23.74 13.88 -2.12
N THR A 205 -22.89 12.93 -1.72
CA THR A 205 -23.15 12.03 -0.60
C THR A 205 -23.19 12.80 0.72
N LYS A 206 -22.17 13.63 1.02
CA LYS A 206 -22.12 14.46 2.24
C LYS A 206 -23.35 15.35 2.37
N THR A 207 -23.69 16.07 1.29
CA THR A 207 -24.88 16.94 1.25
C THR A 207 -26.15 16.19 1.59
N HIS A 208 -26.32 14.98 1.04
CA HIS A 208 -27.49 14.17 1.35
C HIS A 208 -27.56 13.75 2.82
N PHE A 209 -26.45 13.24 3.37
CA PHE A 209 -26.39 12.74 4.75
C PHE A 209 -26.61 13.85 5.80
N ILE A 210 -26.09 15.05 5.53
CA ILE A 210 -26.39 16.25 6.32
C ILE A 210 -27.90 16.54 6.30
N ASN A 211 -28.55 16.50 5.14
CA ASN A 211 -29.97 16.82 5.00
C ASN A 211 -30.91 15.83 5.71
N ILE A 212 -30.52 14.55 5.81
CA ILE A 212 -31.31 13.53 6.52
C ILE A 212 -30.91 13.40 8.00
N GLY A 213 -29.96 14.21 8.47
CA GLY A 213 -29.53 14.20 9.88
C GLY A 213 -28.80 12.92 10.30
N VAL A 214 -28.11 12.25 9.36
CA VAL A 214 -27.36 11.01 9.64
C VAL A 214 -25.86 11.31 9.63
N ALA A 215 -25.21 11.09 10.76
CA ALA A 215 -23.77 11.28 10.91
C ALA A 215 -22.98 10.15 10.22
N ILE A 216 -22.03 10.56 9.39
CA ILE A 216 -21.10 9.67 8.68
C ILE A 216 -19.66 10.12 8.94
N THR A 217 -18.74 9.16 9.02
CA THR A 217 -17.32 9.42 9.33
C THR A 217 -16.42 9.27 8.11
N GLU A 218 -16.86 8.53 7.09
CA GLU A 218 -16.06 8.28 5.90
C GLU A 218 -16.91 7.88 4.68
N ILE A 219 -16.47 8.25 3.48
CA ILE A 219 -17.03 7.78 2.21
C ILE A 219 -15.90 7.26 1.34
N GLN A 220 -16.04 6.04 0.85
CA GLN A 220 -15.03 5.34 0.05
C GLN A 220 -15.54 5.07 -1.36
N TYR A 221 -14.70 5.32 -2.36
CA TYR A 221 -15.03 5.09 -3.76
C TYR A 221 -14.37 3.82 -4.30
N TRP A 222 -15.20 2.84 -4.68
CA TRP A 222 -14.77 1.53 -5.19
C TRP A 222 -15.06 1.36 -6.70
N GLY A 223 -15.26 2.45 -7.43
CA GLY A 223 -15.58 2.42 -8.86
C GLY A 223 -17.08 2.27 -9.11
N ARG A 224 -17.64 1.07 -8.92
CA ARG A 224 -19.07 0.78 -9.20
C ARG A 224 -20.00 1.06 -8.02
N PHE A 225 -19.42 1.24 -6.84
CA PHE A 225 -20.16 1.45 -5.60
C PHE A 225 -19.36 2.34 -4.66
N ILE A 226 -20.06 2.83 -3.64
CA ILE A 226 -19.47 3.53 -2.52
C ILE A 226 -19.77 2.80 -1.22
N VAL A 227 -18.82 2.87 -0.31
CA VAL A 227 -19.01 2.43 1.08
C VAL A 227 -19.12 3.68 1.93
N ILE A 228 -20.20 3.78 2.70
CA ILE A 228 -20.49 4.90 3.59
C ILE A 228 -20.35 4.39 5.02
N VAL A 229 -19.45 5.01 5.78
CA VAL A 229 -19.20 4.64 7.18
C VAL A 229 -20.08 5.50 8.07
N ILE A 230 -21.02 4.85 8.76
CA ILE A 230 -21.98 5.45 9.67
C ILE A 230 -21.37 5.50 11.07
N GLU A 231 -21.53 6.63 11.75
CA GLU A 231 -20.98 6.83 13.08
C GLU A 231 -21.63 5.90 14.14
N SER A 232 -22.97 5.77 14.10
CA SER A 232 -23.73 5.07 15.13
C SER A 232 -24.47 3.83 14.60
N ARG A 233 -24.36 2.73 15.36
CA ARG A 233 -25.14 1.48 15.15
C ARG A 233 -26.65 1.66 15.34
N HIS A 234 -27.08 2.75 15.97
CA HIS A 234 -28.50 3.04 16.20
C HIS A 234 -29.17 3.79 15.05
N THR A 235 -28.43 4.08 13.98
CA THR A 235 -28.95 4.74 12.79
C THR A 235 -30.02 3.90 12.11
N ASP A 236 -31.16 4.52 11.78
CA ASP A 236 -32.20 3.86 11.00
C ASP A 236 -31.79 3.74 9.53
N MET A 237 -31.52 2.51 9.11
CA MET A 237 -31.07 2.19 7.76
C MET A 237 -32.18 2.35 6.69
N SER A 238 -33.46 2.42 7.10
CA SER A 238 -34.62 2.45 6.20
C SER A 238 -34.70 3.72 5.34
N HIS A 239 -34.03 4.79 5.77
CA HIS A 239 -34.00 6.09 5.10
C HIS A 239 -32.74 6.29 4.24
N LEU A 240 -31.79 5.35 4.27
CA LEU A 240 -30.53 5.52 3.57
C LEU A 240 -30.66 5.12 2.09
N PRO A 241 -29.93 5.77 1.17
CA PRO A 241 -30.02 5.48 -0.25
C PRO A 241 -29.52 4.07 -0.60
N GLN A 242 -30.15 3.45 -1.59
CA GLN A 242 -29.63 2.27 -2.26
C GLN A 242 -28.52 2.65 -3.25
N SER A 243 -28.64 3.80 -3.90
CA SER A 243 -27.62 4.31 -4.82
C SER A 243 -27.62 5.83 -4.92
N ILE A 244 -26.45 6.37 -5.26
CA ILE A 244 -26.22 7.80 -5.52
C ILE A 244 -25.48 7.91 -6.85
N ALA A 245 -26.06 8.62 -7.82
CA ALA A 245 -25.48 8.84 -9.15
C ALA A 245 -24.99 7.53 -9.83
N ARG A 246 -25.83 6.49 -9.72
CA ARG A 246 -25.61 5.11 -10.21
C ARG A 246 -24.50 4.31 -9.53
N CYS A 247 -23.86 4.83 -8.49
CA CYS A 247 -23.03 4.04 -7.60
C CYS A 247 -23.90 3.38 -6.52
N ASN A 248 -23.83 2.06 -6.39
CA ASN A 248 -24.53 1.36 -5.29
C ASN A 248 -23.96 1.78 -3.94
N CYS A 249 -24.79 1.88 -2.91
CA CYS A 249 -24.38 2.23 -1.56
C CYS A 249 -24.31 0.99 -0.67
N PHE A 250 -23.16 0.81 -0.03
CA PHE A 250 -22.93 -0.16 1.03
C PHE A 250 -22.56 0.56 2.31
N TYR A 251 -22.79 -0.09 3.45
CA TYR A 251 -22.70 0.56 4.76
C TYR A 251 -21.84 -0.23 5.73
N LEU A 252 -20.97 0.49 6.43
CA LEU A 252 -20.19 0.02 7.57
C LEU A 252 -20.45 0.91 8.78
N TYR A 253 -20.23 0.38 9.97
CA TYR A 253 -20.16 1.19 11.19
C TYR A 253 -18.72 1.55 11.51
N ASP A 254 -18.51 2.71 12.16
CA ASP A 254 -17.16 3.21 12.44
C ASP A 254 -16.33 2.25 13.30
N ASP A 255 -16.95 1.53 14.22
CA ASP A 255 -16.28 0.51 15.06
C ASP A 255 -15.82 -0.74 14.28
N GLU A 256 -16.30 -0.95 13.05
CA GLU A 256 -15.89 -2.04 12.16
C GLU A 256 -14.63 -1.70 11.35
N MET A 257 -14.28 -0.41 11.28
CA MET A 257 -13.11 0.09 10.56
C MET A 257 -11.79 -0.28 11.25
N GLY A 258 -11.83 -0.65 12.54
CA GLY A 258 -10.63 -0.99 13.31
C GLY A 258 -9.66 0.19 13.47
N ARG A 259 -10.18 1.43 13.47
CA ARG A 259 -9.36 2.64 13.62
C ARG A 259 -8.64 2.61 14.97
N PRO A 260 -7.35 2.99 15.03
CA PRO A 260 -6.65 3.06 16.31
C PRO A 260 -7.26 4.15 17.20
N LEU A 261 -7.55 3.81 18.46
CA LEU A 261 -8.12 4.72 19.48
C LEU A 261 -7.23 5.94 19.74
N ASN A 262 -5.91 5.74 19.72
CA ASN A 262 -4.92 6.81 19.80
C ASN A 262 -4.06 6.78 18.54
N ARG A 263 -3.99 7.89 17.80
CA ARG A 263 -3.13 8.07 16.62
C ARG A 263 -1.66 8.31 17.00
N SER A 264 -1.21 7.76 18.12
CA SER A 264 0.11 8.06 18.67
C SER A 264 1.21 7.46 17.81
N ALA A 265 2.22 8.27 17.49
CA ALA A 265 3.51 7.75 17.04
C ALA A 265 4.03 6.75 18.07
N LEU A 266 4.83 5.79 17.61
CA LEU A 266 5.38 4.72 18.46
C LEU A 266 5.98 5.32 19.73
N ARG A 267 5.42 4.98 20.89
CA ARG A 267 6.18 5.00 22.14
C ARG A 267 7.08 3.76 22.07
N GLN A 268 8.38 3.94 21.91
CA GLN A 268 9.28 2.80 21.79
C GLN A 268 9.17 1.89 23.02
N LEU A 269 9.01 0.59 22.77
CA LEU A 269 9.45 -0.47 23.67
C LEU A 269 10.90 -0.78 23.31
N ASP A 270 11.82 -0.72 24.27
CA ASP A 270 13.21 -1.13 24.08
C ASP A 270 13.36 -2.63 24.39
N PRO A 271 13.83 -3.48 23.46
CA PRO A 271 14.25 -3.18 22.08
C PRO A 271 13.09 -3.15 21.06
N ALA A 272 13.19 -2.23 20.10
CA ALA A 272 12.23 -2.13 19.01
C ALA A 272 12.34 -3.35 18.08
N PRO A 273 11.24 -4.08 17.82
CA PRO A 273 11.25 -5.25 16.95
C PRO A 273 11.61 -4.87 15.50
N GLY A 274 12.28 -5.77 14.77
CA GLY A 274 12.49 -5.62 13.33
C GLY A 274 13.79 -4.96 12.87
N TYR A 275 14.72 -4.65 13.78
CA TYR A 275 16.02 -4.00 13.48
C TYR A 275 15.85 -2.70 12.65
N PRO A 276 15.18 -1.68 13.20
CA PRO A 276 14.98 -0.44 12.48
C PRO A 276 16.30 0.24 12.16
N ASP A 277 16.35 0.92 11.03
CA ASP A 277 17.49 1.70 10.57
C ASP A 277 17.58 3.03 11.31
N ASN A 278 18.38 3.02 12.37
CA ASN A 278 18.70 4.18 13.20
C ASN A 278 20.09 4.74 12.87
N SER A 279 20.53 4.62 11.62
CA SER A 279 21.83 5.13 11.16
C SER A 279 21.78 6.63 10.88
N LYS A 280 22.95 7.27 10.93
CA LYS A 280 23.12 8.68 10.54
C LYS A 280 23.39 8.79 9.04
N TYR A 281 22.78 9.77 8.38
CA TYR A 281 22.98 10.05 6.95
C TYR A 281 23.37 11.52 6.71
N ASP A 282 24.39 11.74 5.88
CA ASP A 282 24.84 13.10 5.53
C ASP A 282 23.85 13.86 4.63
N THR A 283 23.22 13.13 3.70
CA THR A 283 22.13 13.64 2.88
C THR A 283 20.87 12.90 3.26
N LEU A 284 19.90 13.65 3.80
CA LEU A 284 18.60 13.11 4.17
C LEU A 284 17.76 12.80 2.94
N ARG A 285 16.85 11.86 3.11
CA ARG A 285 16.03 11.26 2.05
C ARG A 285 14.70 10.82 2.63
N PRO A 286 13.66 10.61 1.82
CA PRO A 286 12.44 9.95 2.25
C PRO A 286 12.75 8.61 2.93
N GLY A 287 12.14 8.38 4.09
CA GLY A 287 12.33 7.13 4.83
C GLY A 287 13.47 7.13 5.84
N VAL A 288 14.09 8.27 6.18
CA VAL A 288 14.97 8.34 7.37
C VAL A 288 14.17 8.43 8.67
N MET A 289 14.74 7.93 9.77
CA MET A 289 14.16 8.02 11.11
C MET A 289 14.25 9.44 11.67
N LEU A 290 13.17 9.90 12.27
CA LEU A 290 13.07 11.22 12.91
C LEU A 290 12.56 11.08 14.34
N SER A 291 12.92 12.04 15.18
CA SER A 291 12.51 12.11 16.59
C SER A 291 12.29 13.56 17.05
N PRO A 292 11.31 13.82 17.95
CA PRO A 292 11.15 15.12 18.62
C PRO A 292 12.16 15.34 19.76
N GLY A 293 13.02 14.36 20.06
CA GLY A 293 13.81 14.30 21.28
C GLY A 293 13.11 13.52 22.39
N LYS A 294 13.78 13.41 23.54
CA LYS A 294 13.22 12.74 24.72
C LYS A 294 12.15 13.60 25.37
N HIS A 295 11.09 12.95 25.86
CA HIS A 295 10.08 13.57 26.70
C HIS A 295 10.74 14.24 27.91
N PRO A 296 10.46 15.53 28.19
CA PRO A 296 11.16 16.28 29.23
C PRO A 296 11.09 15.64 30.62
N THR A 297 9.93 15.06 30.98
CA THR A 297 9.71 14.43 32.28
C THR A 297 9.82 12.90 32.29
N GLU A 298 9.17 12.22 31.34
CA GLU A 298 9.08 10.76 31.31
C GLU A 298 10.27 10.07 30.61
N GLY A 299 11.12 10.82 29.90
CA GLY A 299 12.36 10.31 29.29
C GLY A 299 12.19 9.37 28.08
N TRP A 300 10.96 8.98 27.72
CA TRP A 300 10.69 8.21 26.50
C TRP A 300 10.86 9.05 25.24
N GLU A 301 11.00 8.38 24.10
CA GLU A 301 11.23 9.02 22.81
C GLU A 301 10.25 8.46 21.77
N LEU A 302 9.75 9.33 20.89
CA LEU A 302 8.91 8.93 19.76
C LEU A 302 9.74 8.87 18.51
N PHE A 303 9.33 8.00 17.60
CA PHE A 303 9.93 7.89 16.30
C PHE A 303 8.89 7.96 15.20
N THR A 304 9.26 8.64 14.13
CA THR A 304 8.48 8.75 12.89
C THR A 304 9.44 8.69 11.70
N SER A 305 8.90 8.76 10.50
CA SER A 305 9.67 8.77 9.27
C SER A 305 9.53 10.08 8.53
N SER A 306 10.62 10.47 7.86
CA SER A 306 10.57 11.54 6.87
C SER A 306 9.77 11.13 5.64
N GLY A 307 8.94 12.06 5.16
CA GLY A 307 8.27 11.99 3.86
C GLY A 307 9.14 12.60 2.77
N VAL A 308 8.62 13.57 2.03
CA VAL A 308 9.34 14.25 0.94
C VAL A 308 9.73 15.68 1.29
N GLN A 309 10.66 16.25 0.54
CA GLN A 309 10.86 17.69 0.52
C GLN A 309 9.91 18.33 -0.49
N VAL A 310 9.15 19.31 -0.01
CA VAL A 310 8.14 20.06 -0.75
C VAL A 310 8.53 21.53 -0.79
N GLN A 311 7.94 22.26 -1.73
CA GLN A 311 8.01 23.72 -1.79
C GLN A 311 6.61 24.31 -1.85
N ASP A 312 6.42 25.46 -1.20
CA ASP A 312 5.20 26.25 -1.32
C ASP A 312 5.21 27.13 -2.59
N ARG A 313 4.14 27.93 -2.79
CA ARG A 313 4.02 28.85 -3.93
C ARG A 313 5.07 29.98 -3.93
N ASN A 314 5.68 30.26 -2.79
CA ASN A 314 6.70 31.29 -2.65
C ASN A 314 8.12 30.71 -2.82
N GLY A 315 8.24 29.40 -3.01
CA GLY A 315 9.52 28.69 -3.16
C GLY A 315 10.19 28.32 -1.83
N TYR A 316 9.53 28.51 -0.69
CA TYR A 316 10.03 28.04 0.60
C TYR A 316 9.96 26.52 0.66
N ARG A 317 11.05 25.89 1.10
CA ARG A 317 11.21 24.43 1.13
C ARG A 317 11.02 23.87 2.53
N TYR A 318 10.35 22.73 2.59
CA TYR A 318 10.04 22.03 3.84
C TYR A 318 10.18 20.52 3.64
N MET A 319 10.67 19.80 4.63
CA MET A 319 10.54 18.34 4.70
C MET A 319 9.22 18.00 5.38
N THR A 320 8.46 17.04 4.85
CA THR A 320 7.23 16.55 5.48
C THR A 320 7.53 15.43 6.48
N CYS A 321 6.77 15.35 7.57
CA CYS A 321 6.73 14.21 8.49
C CYS A 321 5.31 14.05 9.08
N ALA A 322 5.08 13.05 9.93
CA ALA A 322 3.80 12.93 10.64
C ALA A 322 3.73 13.92 11.82
N ALA A 323 2.65 14.70 11.92
CA ALA A 323 2.49 15.72 12.96
C ALA A 323 2.37 15.09 14.36
N HIS A 324 1.62 14.00 14.49
CA HIS A 324 1.50 13.26 15.75
C HIS A 324 2.82 12.66 16.27
N GLY A 325 3.88 12.63 15.45
CA GLY A 325 5.23 12.26 15.85
C GLY A 325 5.97 13.34 16.66
N PHE A 326 5.45 14.57 16.68
CA PHE A 326 6.10 15.73 17.30
C PHE A 326 5.15 16.49 18.23
N PRO A 327 4.78 15.92 19.39
CA PRO A 327 3.88 16.56 20.34
C PRO A 327 4.50 17.70 21.18
N TYR A 328 5.82 17.95 21.07
CA TYR A 328 6.58 18.86 21.95
C TYR A 328 7.30 19.97 21.16
N ASP A 329 8.34 20.58 21.76
CA ASP A 329 9.19 21.76 21.45
C ASP A 329 9.60 22.03 19.98
N GLY A 330 9.04 21.36 18.99
CA GLY A 330 9.20 21.58 17.56
C GLY A 330 10.57 21.17 17.03
N ARG A 331 11.52 20.78 17.88
CA ARG A 331 12.85 20.34 17.47
C ARG A 331 12.78 19.01 16.76
N VAL A 332 13.58 18.86 15.71
CA VAL A 332 13.62 17.63 14.90
C VAL A 332 15.03 17.07 14.90
N PHE A 333 15.17 15.83 15.36
CA PHE A 333 16.43 15.11 15.41
C PHE A 333 16.45 13.95 14.42
N HIS A 334 17.64 13.65 13.90
CA HIS A 334 17.91 12.44 13.12
C HIS A 334 19.18 11.74 13.64
N PRO A 335 19.16 10.40 13.79
CA PRO A 335 17.98 9.52 13.73
C PRO A 335 17.14 9.57 15.02
N ASN A 336 17.74 10.01 16.12
CA ASN A 336 17.13 10.06 17.45
C ASN A 336 17.71 11.24 18.25
N SER A 337 17.32 11.37 19.52
CA SER A 337 17.71 12.43 20.45
C SER A 337 19.21 12.52 20.70
N SER A 338 19.96 11.44 20.47
CA SER A 338 21.43 11.39 20.55
C SER A 338 22.11 11.68 19.19
N GLY A 339 21.29 11.91 18.17
CA GLY A 339 21.68 12.28 16.82
C GLY A 339 21.92 13.78 16.66
N GLN A 340 21.81 14.24 15.42
CA GLN A 340 21.92 15.65 15.07
C GLN A 340 20.53 16.28 15.06
N GLU A 341 20.41 17.48 15.61
CA GLU A 341 19.26 18.34 15.33
C GLU A 341 19.36 18.85 13.89
N ILE A 342 18.33 18.57 13.09
CA ILE A 342 18.33 18.79 11.65
C ILE A 342 17.39 19.92 11.22
N GLY A 343 16.59 20.45 12.13
CA GLY A 343 15.67 21.53 11.85
C GLY A 343 14.56 21.68 12.88
N THR A 344 13.54 22.45 12.50
CA THR A 344 12.43 22.82 13.36
C THR A 344 11.10 22.62 12.63
N LEU A 345 10.13 22.04 13.34
CA LEU A 345 8.74 21.94 12.93
C LEU A 345 8.12 23.34 12.94
N ILE A 346 7.60 23.75 11.79
CA ILE A 346 7.02 25.09 11.59
C ILE A 346 5.52 25.06 11.85
N THR A 347 4.82 24.10 11.25
CA THR A 347 3.38 23.97 11.39
C THR A 347 2.94 22.57 11.00
N GLU A 348 1.81 22.14 11.54
CA GLU A 348 0.99 21.11 10.92
C GLU A 348 0.20 21.72 9.75
N ILE A 349 0.05 20.94 8.68
CA ILE A 349 -0.96 21.18 7.66
C ILE A 349 -2.32 20.82 8.27
N ALA A 350 -3.14 21.83 8.51
CA ALA A 350 -4.38 21.72 9.28
C ALA A 350 -5.20 20.46 8.95
N HIS A 351 -5.45 19.66 9.99
CA HIS A 351 -6.25 18.43 10.01
C HIS A 351 -5.70 17.23 9.24
N THR A 352 -4.56 17.36 8.57
CA THR A 352 -4.03 16.28 7.74
C THR A 352 -2.99 15.42 8.45
N ASP A 353 -2.57 15.76 9.67
CA ASP A 353 -1.52 15.01 10.39
C ASP A 353 -0.17 14.99 9.65
N ILE A 354 0.07 15.99 8.80
CA ILE A 354 1.33 16.19 8.08
C ILE A 354 1.96 17.46 8.63
N ALA A 355 3.17 17.35 9.17
CA ALA A 355 3.94 18.49 9.63
C ALA A 355 4.98 18.93 8.60
N LEU A 356 5.24 20.24 8.58
CA LEU A 356 6.28 20.87 7.77
C LEU A 356 7.48 21.19 8.65
N VAL A 357 8.63 20.63 8.30
CA VAL A 357 9.91 20.84 8.96
C VAL A 357 10.77 21.75 8.09
N GLN A 358 11.20 22.88 8.66
CA GLN A 358 12.25 23.68 8.07
C GLN A 358 13.59 23.06 8.46
N LEU A 359 14.30 22.53 7.46
CA LEU A 359 15.64 22.00 7.66
C LEU A 359 16.64 23.14 7.85
N ASP A 360 17.62 22.88 8.71
CA ASP A 360 18.78 23.74 8.88
C ASP A 360 19.55 23.90 7.56
N LYS A 361 20.16 25.07 7.34
CA LYS A 361 20.81 25.41 6.05
C LYS A 361 21.90 24.44 5.61
N GLN A 362 22.58 23.80 6.56
CA GLN A 362 23.64 22.83 6.33
C GLN A 362 23.14 21.41 6.04
N ILE A 363 21.84 21.15 6.21
CA ILE A 363 21.26 19.83 6.01
C ILE A 363 20.79 19.67 4.57
N ALA A 364 21.41 18.74 3.86
CA ALA A 364 21.00 18.38 2.51
C ALA A 364 19.83 17.38 2.57
N PHE A 365 18.86 17.56 1.68
CA PHE A 365 17.78 16.60 1.45
C PHE A 365 17.64 16.35 -0.05
N THR A 366 17.37 15.10 -0.44
CA THR A 366 17.00 14.77 -1.82
C THR A 366 15.77 13.88 -1.85
N ASN A 367 14.87 14.11 -2.81
CA ASN A 367 13.67 13.30 -3.02
C ASN A 367 13.96 11.96 -3.72
N GLU A 368 15.13 11.36 -3.49
CA GLU A 368 15.51 10.04 -3.98
C GLU A 368 15.35 9.03 -2.82
N VAL A 369 14.57 7.96 -3.00
CA VAL A 369 14.41 6.93 -1.95
C VAL A 369 15.70 6.14 -1.74
N PHE A 370 15.77 5.30 -0.70
CA PHE A 370 16.90 4.37 -0.56
C PHE A 370 16.88 3.28 -1.63
N GLN A 371 18.06 2.91 -2.11
CA GLN A 371 18.23 1.67 -2.87
C GLN A 371 17.82 0.49 -2.00
N ASN A 372 16.92 -0.35 -2.52
CA ASN A 372 16.44 -1.52 -1.81
C ASN A 372 17.10 -2.81 -2.34
N THR A 373 16.95 -3.88 -1.57
CA THR A 373 17.55 -5.19 -1.84
C THR A 373 16.61 -6.16 -2.55
N VAL A 374 15.34 -5.79 -2.75
CA VAL A 374 14.27 -6.66 -3.23
C VAL A 374 14.08 -6.54 -4.75
N THR A 375 13.97 -5.31 -5.25
CA THR A 375 13.98 -4.99 -6.68
C THR A 375 15.35 -4.40 -7.01
N PRO A 376 16.19 -5.08 -7.79
CA PRO A 376 17.46 -4.46 -8.19
C PRO A 376 17.18 -3.21 -9.04
N GLY A 377 18.15 -2.31 -9.11
CA GLY A 377 18.02 -1.08 -9.89
C GLY A 377 18.58 0.15 -9.16
N PRO A 378 18.63 1.29 -9.85
CA PRO A 378 18.89 2.57 -9.20
C PRO A 378 17.73 2.93 -8.25
N PRO A 379 17.99 3.75 -7.23
CA PRO A 379 16.93 4.36 -6.45
C PRO A 379 15.88 5.10 -7.29
N ILE A 380 14.65 5.15 -6.80
CA ILE A 380 13.55 5.89 -7.43
C ILE A 380 13.61 7.36 -7.01
N GLN A 381 13.54 8.25 -8.00
CA GLN A 381 13.34 9.67 -7.78
C GLN A 381 11.86 9.95 -7.60
N LEU A 382 11.48 10.51 -6.45
CA LEU A 382 10.14 11.06 -6.23
C LEU A 382 10.08 12.44 -6.89
N GLN A 383 9.17 12.58 -7.85
CA GLN A 383 9.22 13.69 -8.81
C GLN A 383 8.02 14.64 -8.72
N ARG A 384 6.84 14.13 -8.34
CA ARG A 384 5.60 14.93 -8.22
C ARG A 384 4.56 14.22 -7.38
N PHE A 385 3.53 14.96 -6.98
CA PHE A 385 2.31 14.36 -6.42
C PHE A 385 1.44 13.77 -7.52
N ASN A 386 0.77 12.66 -7.20
CA ASN A 386 -0.25 12.10 -8.07
C ASN A 386 -1.48 13.02 -8.05
N THR A 387 -1.78 13.65 -9.17
CA THR A 387 -2.89 14.61 -9.33
C THR A 387 -3.86 14.11 -10.38
N GLU A 388 -5.11 14.56 -10.37
CA GLU A 388 -6.17 14.16 -11.31
C GLU A 388 -5.74 14.27 -12.78
N GLU A 389 -4.99 15.31 -13.14
CA GLU A 389 -4.45 15.53 -14.49
C GLU A 389 -3.37 14.50 -14.90
N VAL A 390 -2.79 13.82 -13.93
CA VAL A 390 -1.67 12.87 -14.06
C VAL A 390 -2.12 11.43 -13.79
N ILE A 391 -3.35 11.18 -13.30
CA ILE A 391 -3.85 9.83 -13.00
C ILE A 391 -3.86 8.99 -14.28
N ARG A 392 -2.82 8.19 -14.43
CA ARG A 392 -2.78 7.03 -15.35
C ARG A 392 -3.00 5.73 -14.58
N ASP A 393 -2.81 5.77 -13.26
CA ASP A 393 -2.86 4.61 -12.38
C ASP A 393 -4.30 4.24 -12.04
N LYS A 394 -4.56 2.95 -11.92
CA LYS A 394 -5.86 2.37 -11.59
C LYS A 394 -5.78 1.66 -10.24
N PRO A 395 -6.91 1.53 -9.50
CA PRO A 395 -6.94 0.61 -8.38
C PRO A 395 -6.44 -0.78 -8.82
N GLY A 396 -5.61 -1.41 -7.99
CA GLY A 396 -4.90 -2.63 -8.35
C GLY A 396 -3.46 -2.42 -8.84
N ASP A 397 -3.02 -1.20 -9.14
CA ASP A 397 -1.62 -0.95 -9.51
C ASP A 397 -0.66 -1.11 -8.32
N GLU A 398 0.63 -1.32 -8.60
CA GLU A 398 1.63 -1.41 -7.54
C GLU A 398 1.86 -0.07 -6.84
N ILE A 399 2.10 -0.16 -5.53
CA ILE A 399 2.60 0.96 -4.73
C ILE A 399 3.73 0.51 -3.83
N TYR A 400 4.49 1.48 -3.34
CA TYR A 400 5.69 1.23 -2.57
C TYR A 400 5.79 2.16 -1.37
N ILE A 401 6.40 1.64 -0.31
CA ILE A 401 6.77 2.40 0.89
C ILE A 401 8.20 2.02 1.24
N ASN A 402 9.01 2.98 1.69
CA ASN A 402 10.33 2.70 2.25
C ASN A 402 10.50 3.51 3.53
N SER A 403 10.59 2.80 4.66
CA SER A 403 10.64 3.37 5.99
C SER A 403 11.83 2.82 6.77
N PRO A 404 12.29 3.48 7.84
CA PRO A 404 13.39 2.95 8.64
C PRO A 404 12.99 1.68 9.39
N PHE A 405 11.69 1.40 9.57
CA PHE A 405 11.20 0.24 10.33
C PHE A 405 10.96 -1.00 9.47
N THR A 406 10.53 -0.81 8.23
CA THR A 406 10.19 -1.90 7.32
C THR A 406 11.17 -2.07 6.18
N GLY A 407 11.95 -1.03 5.87
CA GLY A 407 12.64 -0.92 4.59
C GLY A 407 11.62 -0.81 3.47
N TYR A 408 12.02 -1.23 2.28
CA TYR A 408 11.17 -1.32 1.11
C TYR A 408 10.10 -2.40 1.25
N ILE A 409 8.85 -1.99 1.07
CA ILE A 409 7.69 -2.88 1.01
C ILE A 409 6.83 -2.55 -0.21
N GLU A 410 6.21 -3.58 -0.77
CA GLU A 410 5.30 -3.50 -1.91
C GLU A 410 3.87 -3.67 -1.42
N GLY A 411 2.96 -2.89 -1.98
CA GLY A 411 1.53 -2.98 -1.76
C GLY A 411 0.77 -2.85 -3.07
N THR A 412 -0.54 -2.73 -2.94
CA THR A 412 -1.47 -2.57 -4.04
C THR A 412 -2.33 -1.36 -3.79
N ARG A 413 -2.35 -0.47 -4.78
CA ARG A 413 -3.16 0.74 -4.79
C ARG A 413 -4.61 0.35 -4.56
N GLY A 414 -5.20 0.84 -3.48
CA GLY A 414 -6.59 0.59 -3.17
C GLY A 414 -7.48 1.76 -3.56
N ILE A 415 -8.31 2.19 -2.63
CA ILE A 415 -9.42 3.12 -2.88
C ILE A 415 -9.14 4.54 -2.40
N LEU A 416 -9.76 5.49 -3.10
CA LEU A 416 -9.86 6.87 -2.66
C LEU A 416 -11.00 7.01 -1.65
N SER A 417 -10.79 7.83 -0.63
CA SER A 417 -11.75 8.05 0.44
C SER A 417 -11.75 9.53 0.88
N THR A 418 -12.82 9.95 1.53
CA THR A 418 -12.85 11.19 2.30
C THR A 418 -13.27 10.88 3.73
N CYS A 419 -12.49 11.38 4.70
CA CYS A 419 -12.73 11.17 6.11
C CYS A 419 -13.15 12.47 6.79
N HIS A 420 -14.12 12.35 7.68
CA HIS A 420 -14.47 13.38 8.63
C HIS A 420 -13.31 13.61 9.61
N VAL A 421 -12.99 14.88 9.84
CA VAL A 421 -12.10 15.31 10.91
C VAL A 421 -12.94 15.43 12.18
N PRO A 422 -12.71 14.61 13.22
CA PRO A 422 -13.44 14.75 14.48
C PRO A 422 -13.29 16.16 15.03
N SER A 423 -14.40 16.79 15.41
CA SER A 423 -14.40 18.08 16.12
C SER A 423 -14.82 17.84 17.57
N ASP A 424 -14.01 18.34 18.49
CA ASP A 424 -14.32 18.33 19.93
C ASP A 424 -15.17 19.56 20.33
N ASP A 425 -15.36 20.52 19.42
CA ASP A 425 -16.15 21.73 19.66
C ASP A 425 -17.53 21.61 19.01
N LEU A 426 -18.55 21.39 19.85
CA LEU A 426 -19.97 21.34 19.46
C LEU A 426 -20.48 22.63 18.80
N ARG A 427 -19.69 23.72 18.79
CA ARG A 427 -20.03 25.00 18.19
C ARG A 427 -19.39 25.21 16.82
N GLU A 428 -18.50 24.34 16.36
CA GLU A 428 -17.97 24.40 15.00
C GLU A 428 -19.09 24.04 14.01
N PRO A 429 -19.56 25.01 13.20
CA PRO A 429 -20.73 24.79 12.35
C PRO A 429 -20.38 24.01 11.07
N GLU A 430 -19.10 23.93 10.71
CA GLU A 430 -18.62 23.28 9.49
C GLU A 430 -17.90 21.98 9.79
N GLN A 431 -18.43 20.90 9.23
CA GLN A 431 -17.81 19.59 9.26
C GLN A 431 -16.60 19.58 8.31
N TRP A 432 -15.39 19.40 8.84
CA TRP A 432 -14.17 19.34 8.03
C TRP A 432 -13.95 17.94 7.46
N TRP A 433 -13.58 17.86 6.18
CA TRP A 433 -13.31 16.62 5.48
C TRP A 433 -11.94 16.69 4.81
N ILE A 434 -11.18 15.60 4.91
CA ILE A 434 -9.88 15.45 4.25
C ILE A 434 -9.92 14.27 3.29
N GLN A 435 -9.17 14.34 2.19
CA GLN A 435 -9.00 13.19 1.31
C GLN A 435 -7.95 12.23 1.87
N THR A 436 -8.31 10.97 1.89
CA THR A 436 -7.50 9.85 2.37
C THR A 436 -7.52 8.73 1.35
N ARG A 437 -6.68 7.73 1.55
CA ARG A 437 -6.64 6.53 0.73
C ARG A 437 -6.48 5.31 1.60
N TRP A 438 -7.00 4.19 1.11
CA TRP A 438 -6.73 2.88 1.67
C TRP A 438 -5.97 2.07 0.65
N ASP A 439 -4.85 1.49 1.05
CA ASP A 439 -4.03 0.66 0.18
C ASP A 439 -3.69 -0.68 0.85
N TYR A 440 -3.73 -1.77 0.09
CA TYR A 440 -3.55 -3.12 0.61
C TYR A 440 -2.07 -3.51 0.62
N MET A 441 -1.55 -3.94 1.78
CA MET A 441 -0.12 -4.21 1.96
C MET A 441 0.23 -5.72 1.98
N GLY A 442 -0.76 -6.57 1.74
CA GLY A 442 -0.63 -8.03 1.70
C GLY A 442 -0.94 -8.70 3.03
N GLN A 443 -1.36 -9.97 2.97
CA GLN A 443 -1.85 -10.69 4.13
C GLN A 443 -0.80 -10.82 5.26
N GLY A 444 -1.20 -10.51 6.48
CA GLY A 444 -0.36 -10.42 7.67
C GLY A 444 0.52 -9.17 7.75
N SER A 445 0.39 -8.23 6.82
CA SER A 445 1.17 -6.99 6.81
C SER A 445 0.91 -6.13 8.04
N SER A 446 -0.28 -6.19 8.65
CA SER A 446 -0.61 -5.47 9.88
C SER A 446 0.37 -5.74 11.02
N ASN A 447 0.95 -6.93 11.06
CA ASN A 447 1.96 -7.30 12.07
C ASN A 447 3.36 -6.76 11.72
N SER A 448 3.64 -6.53 10.43
CA SER A 448 4.93 -6.03 9.94
C SER A 448 4.99 -4.52 9.77
N LEU A 449 3.82 -3.87 9.63
CA LEU A 449 3.67 -2.42 9.66
C LEU A 449 3.79 -1.98 11.11
N ALA A 450 5.04 -1.84 11.55
CA ALA A 450 5.40 -1.34 12.87
C ALA A 450 4.97 0.12 13.04
N ASP A 451 4.72 0.54 14.29
CA ASP A 451 4.50 1.96 14.52
C ASP A 451 5.83 2.72 14.30
N GLY A 452 5.74 3.98 13.89
CA GLY A 452 6.89 4.82 13.49
C GLY A 452 7.10 4.94 11.97
N ILE A 453 6.36 4.17 11.16
CA ILE A 453 6.32 4.34 9.69
C ILE A 453 5.60 5.63 9.28
N CYS A 454 4.77 6.19 10.16
CA CYS A 454 4.00 7.41 9.96
C CYS A 454 4.81 8.50 9.28
N GLY A 455 4.23 9.16 8.28
CA GLY A 455 4.88 10.19 7.48
C GLY A 455 5.68 9.67 6.29
N SER A 456 5.94 8.36 6.20
CA SER A 456 6.58 7.78 5.00
C SER A 456 5.74 8.04 3.75
N ALA A 457 6.39 8.47 2.68
CA ALA A 457 5.73 8.64 1.38
C ALA A 457 5.32 7.28 0.79
N ILE A 458 4.17 7.26 0.12
CA ILE A 458 3.67 6.14 -0.69
C ILE A 458 3.73 6.58 -2.15
N TRP A 459 4.36 5.79 -3.03
CA TRP A 459 4.54 6.14 -4.45
C TRP A 459 4.22 4.98 -5.41
N ASN A 460 3.97 5.31 -6.68
CA ASN A 460 3.70 4.37 -7.78
C ASN A 460 4.98 3.99 -8.54
N ASN A 461 4.85 3.21 -9.62
CA ASN A 461 5.97 2.78 -10.47
C ASN A 461 6.78 3.93 -11.09
N GLU A 462 6.17 5.10 -11.30
CA GLU A 462 6.79 6.29 -11.91
C GLU A 462 7.40 7.25 -10.87
N GLY A 463 7.37 6.92 -9.58
CA GLY A 463 7.85 7.82 -8.52
C GLY A 463 6.92 9.02 -8.26
N ASN A 464 5.65 8.92 -8.64
CA ASN A 464 4.63 9.88 -8.23
C ASN A 464 4.14 9.53 -6.83
N VAL A 465 4.06 10.51 -5.93
CA VAL A 465 3.64 10.30 -4.55
C VAL A 465 2.12 10.37 -4.44
N LEU A 466 1.49 9.28 -4.00
CA LEU A 466 0.03 9.17 -3.82
C LEU A 466 -0.43 9.72 -2.47
N GLY A 467 0.44 9.65 -1.46
CA GLY A 467 0.07 10.04 -0.09
C GLY A 467 1.16 9.72 0.93
N PHE A 468 0.80 9.89 2.20
CA PHE A 468 1.69 9.70 3.34
C PHE A 468 1.06 8.71 4.31
N PHE A 469 1.80 7.65 4.65
CA PHE A 469 1.32 6.61 5.56
C PHE A 469 0.92 7.22 6.91
N ARG A 470 -0.27 6.84 7.39
CA ARG A 470 -0.79 7.33 8.66
C ARG A 470 -0.96 6.23 9.69
N TYR A 471 -1.66 5.15 9.34
CA TYR A 471 -1.80 3.98 10.22
C TYR A 471 -2.15 2.73 9.43
N ALA A 472 -2.03 1.57 10.06
CA ALA A 472 -2.59 0.31 9.59
C ALA A 472 -3.45 -0.31 10.71
N PRO A 473 -4.73 -0.64 10.47
CA PRO A 473 -5.55 -1.33 11.45
C PRO A 473 -4.93 -2.65 11.90
N LYS A 474 -5.11 -3.00 13.18
CA LYS A 474 -4.70 -4.30 13.72
C LYS A 474 -5.87 -5.31 13.78
N SER A 475 -7.07 -4.87 13.41
CA SER A 475 -8.31 -5.63 13.41
C SER A 475 -9.34 -4.95 12.50
N GLY A 476 -10.54 -5.53 12.42
CA GLY A 476 -11.64 -4.96 11.63
C GLY A 476 -11.56 -5.33 10.16
N HIS A 477 -12.44 -4.73 9.35
CA HIS A 477 -12.61 -5.07 7.94
C HIS A 477 -11.37 -4.73 7.10
N PHE A 478 -10.64 -3.69 7.49
CA PHE A 478 -9.45 -3.20 6.80
C PHE A 478 -8.14 -3.78 7.38
N LEU A 479 -8.18 -4.97 7.97
CA LEU A 479 -6.98 -5.69 8.36
C LEU A 479 -6.07 -5.90 7.12
N ASP A 480 -4.78 -5.64 7.27
CA ASP A 480 -3.74 -5.70 6.24
C ASP A 480 -3.79 -4.61 5.16
N TRP A 481 -4.70 -3.66 5.34
CA TRP A 481 -4.67 -2.39 4.64
C TRP A 481 -3.92 -1.34 5.48
N CYS A 482 -3.51 -0.27 4.82
CA CYS A 482 -3.08 0.94 5.48
C CYS A 482 -3.89 2.13 5.00
N MET A 483 -4.08 3.09 5.90
CA MET A 483 -4.64 4.39 5.59
C MET A 483 -3.51 5.40 5.39
N SER A 484 -3.63 6.17 4.32
CA SER A 484 -2.75 7.29 4.02
C SER A 484 -3.51 8.58 3.80
N ILE A 485 -2.85 9.69 4.08
CA ILE A 485 -3.34 11.02 3.72
C ILE A 485 -3.02 11.25 2.25
N SER A 486 -4.02 11.60 1.46
CA SER A 486 -3.84 11.83 0.04
C SER A 486 -2.88 13.00 -0.20
N SER A 487 -1.95 12.85 -1.14
CA SER A 487 -1.05 13.94 -1.55
C SER A 487 -1.80 15.12 -2.16
N HIS A 488 -3.05 14.90 -2.59
CA HIS A 488 -3.95 15.95 -3.05
C HIS A 488 -4.21 17.03 -1.97
N GLU A 489 -4.15 16.69 -0.68
CA GLU A 489 -4.27 17.67 0.40
C GLU A 489 -3.13 18.70 0.40
N LEU A 490 -1.93 18.31 -0.02
CA LEU A 490 -0.80 19.22 -0.21
C LEU A 490 -0.97 20.07 -1.47
N VAL A 491 -1.42 19.45 -2.56
CA VAL A 491 -1.65 20.13 -3.85
C VAL A 491 -2.71 21.22 -3.71
N LYS A 492 -3.85 20.93 -3.05
CA LYS A 492 -4.90 21.90 -2.71
C LYS A 492 -4.35 23.14 -1.99
N ARG A 493 -3.35 22.94 -1.13
CA ARG A 493 -2.71 23.99 -0.34
C ARG A 493 -1.52 24.64 -1.05
N GLY A 494 -1.26 24.29 -2.30
CA GLY A 494 -0.27 24.94 -3.15
C GLY A 494 1.15 24.41 -3.01
N PHE A 495 1.34 23.21 -2.46
CA PHE A 495 2.65 22.57 -2.38
C PHE A 495 2.95 21.72 -3.61
N SER A 496 4.23 21.65 -3.98
CA SER A 496 4.76 20.72 -4.98
C SER A 496 6.01 20.01 -4.45
N ILE A 497 6.32 18.82 -4.97
CA ILE A 497 7.59 18.16 -4.68
C ILE A 497 8.74 18.99 -5.24
N VAL A 498 9.82 19.16 -4.46
CA VAL A 498 11.05 19.77 -4.95
C VAL A 498 11.70 18.82 -5.94
N THR A 499 11.82 19.26 -7.18
CA THR A 499 12.62 18.58 -8.20
C THR A 499 13.99 19.25 -8.26
N ASP A 500 15.05 18.47 -8.08
CA ASP A 500 16.40 18.93 -8.37
C ASP A 500 16.58 18.94 -9.89
N ALA A 501 15.87 19.84 -10.57
CA ALA A 501 15.92 19.98 -12.02
C ALA A 501 17.20 20.70 -12.48
N HIS A 502 18.37 20.38 -11.91
CA HIS A 502 19.70 20.75 -12.41
C HIS A 502 20.78 19.88 -11.73
N ARG A 503 21.09 18.71 -12.31
CA ARG A 503 22.40 18.08 -12.20
C ARG A 503 22.87 17.64 -13.57
#